data_AF-A0A5A8C0P9-F1
#
_entry.id   AF-A0A5A8C0P9-F1
#
_cell.length_a   1.000
_cell.length_b   1.000
_cell.length_c   1.000
_cell.angle_alpha   90.00
_cell.angle_beta   90.00
_cell.angle_gamma   90.00
#
_symmetry.space_group_name_H-M   'P 1'
#
loop_
_entity.id
_entity.type
_entity.pdbx_description
1 polymer ?
#
loop_
_entity_poly.entity_id
_entity_poly.type
_entity_poly.pdbx_seq_one_letter_code
_entity_poly.pdbx_strand_id
1 'polypeptide(L)'
;MADASRGSPGARRIGGTLELSFKEIASVQGIVKAVAELQLASWTWSFNRLSVGMASDIAAAGCEGLLKLYLHGNAVESLGEVVALAETCPSLRALSLHGCPVREHPAYRPFLVATFPNLVTLDFTPVTPAERDAAVSWRKMTKVKVPPVAPPPS
;
A
#
# COMPACT_ATOMS: atom_id res chain seq x y z
N MET A 1 -10.75 -18.85 28.78
CA MET A 1 -11.03 -18.25 27.46
C MET A 1 -10.41 -16.87 27.48
N ALA A 2 -9.23 -16.72 26.87
CA ALA A 2 -8.48 -15.47 26.89
C ALA A 2 -8.99 -14.55 25.76
N ASP A 3 -9.62 -13.45 26.15
CA ASP A 3 -9.99 -12.33 25.30
C ASP A 3 -8.73 -11.51 25.01
N ALA A 4 -8.19 -11.66 23.79
CA ALA A 4 -6.99 -10.99 23.35
C ALA A 4 -7.37 -9.72 22.57
N SER A 5 -7.02 -8.58 23.17
CA SER A 5 -6.67 -7.33 22.49
C SER A 5 -7.73 -6.70 21.58
N ARG A 6 -8.74 -6.06 22.17
CA ARG A 6 -9.29 -4.83 21.57
C ARG A 6 -8.30 -3.69 21.79
N GLY A 7 -7.41 -3.47 20.81
CA GLY A 7 -6.52 -2.32 20.79
C GLY A 7 -7.32 -1.01 20.81
N SER A 8 -6.97 -0.09 21.70
CA SER A 8 -7.62 1.21 21.84
C SER A 8 -7.50 2.04 20.54
N PRO A 9 -8.54 2.77 20.12
CA PRO A 9 -8.45 3.70 18.99
C PRO A 9 -7.43 4.81 19.30
N GLY A 10 -6.42 4.99 18.44
CA GLY A 10 -5.33 5.93 18.74
C GLY A 10 -4.32 6.06 17.61
N ALA A 11 -3.73 7.25 17.50
CA ALA A 11 -2.52 7.46 16.72
C ALA A 11 -1.31 7.12 17.59
N ARG A 12 -0.48 6.15 17.20
CA ARG A 12 0.68 5.74 18.01
C ARG A 12 1.91 5.59 17.14
N ARG A 13 3.05 6.11 17.63
CA ARG A 13 4.37 5.85 17.05
C ARG A 13 5.02 4.67 17.76
N ILE A 14 5.41 3.62 17.02
CA ILE A 14 6.09 2.44 17.56
C ILE A 14 7.29 2.14 16.67
N GLY A 15 8.52 2.28 17.20
CA GLY A 15 9.74 1.83 16.51
C GLY A 15 9.90 2.34 15.08
N GLY A 16 9.64 3.63 14.83
CA GLY A 16 9.71 4.22 13.48
C GLY A 16 8.50 3.94 12.58
N THR A 17 7.45 3.31 13.13
CA THR A 17 6.17 3.11 12.45
C THR A 17 5.11 4.06 13.01
N LEU A 18 4.31 4.68 12.15
CA LEU A 18 3.10 5.39 12.56
C LEU A 18 1.87 4.52 12.33
N GLU A 19 1.16 4.22 13.41
CA GLU A 19 -0.10 3.49 13.39
C GLU A 19 -1.28 4.42 13.59
N LEU A 20 -2.23 4.38 12.65
CA LEU A 20 -3.50 5.08 12.67
C LEU A 20 -4.60 4.06 12.42
N SER A 21 -5.28 3.68 13.49
CA SER A 21 -6.33 2.66 13.44
C SER A 21 -7.64 3.21 14.04
N PHE A 22 -8.79 2.84 13.44
CA PHE A 22 -10.14 3.06 13.99
C PHE A 22 -10.61 4.51 14.11
N LYS A 23 -10.18 5.40 13.22
CA LYS A 23 -10.78 6.73 13.09
C LYS A 23 -11.46 6.78 11.73
N GLU A 24 -12.63 7.41 11.62
CA GLU A 24 -13.33 7.54 10.32
C GLU A 24 -12.60 8.53 9.38
N ILE A 25 -11.30 8.36 9.22
CA ILE A 25 -10.43 9.21 8.43
C ILE A 25 -10.73 8.91 6.97
N ALA A 26 -11.37 9.87 6.32
CA ALA A 26 -11.63 9.85 4.89
C ALA A 26 -10.47 10.43 4.06
N SER A 27 -9.54 11.19 4.68
CA SER A 27 -8.35 11.74 4.03
C SER A 27 -7.20 11.88 5.03
N VAL A 28 -5.99 11.66 4.53
CA VAL A 28 -4.75 11.73 5.32
C VAL A 28 -4.00 13.06 5.13
N GLN A 29 -4.52 14.05 4.38
CA GLN A 29 -3.82 15.32 4.08
C GLN A 29 -3.22 16.03 5.30
N GLY A 30 -3.95 16.09 6.41
CA GLY A 30 -3.46 16.73 7.65
C GLY A 30 -2.36 15.93 8.36
N ILE A 31 -2.30 14.62 8.13
CA ILE A 31 -1.38 13.68 8.78
C ILE A 31 -0.11 13.52 7.94
N VAL A 32 -0.27 13.49 6.62
CA VAL A 32 0.75 13.47 5.58
C VAL A 32 1.88 14.46 5.86
N LYS A 33 1.56 15.71 6.20
CA LYS A 33 2.57 16.72 6.54
C LYS A 33 3.38 16.36 7.79
N ALA A 34 2.71 15.92 8.84
CA ALA A 34 3.36 15.49 10.08
C ALA A 34 4.21 14.22 9.88
N VAL A 35 3.81 13.34 8.96
CA VAL A 35 4.54 12.12 8.63
C VAL A 35 5.78 12.41 7.77
N ALA A 36 5.67 13.33 6.81
CA ALA A 36 6.79 13.80 5.99
C ALA A 36 7.94 14.36 6.83
N GLU A 37 7.61 15.12 7.87
CA GLU A 37 8.57 15.69 8.83
C GLU A 37 9.27 14.60 9.68
N LEU A 38 8.64 13.44 9.84
CA LEU A 38 9.15 12.36 10.69
C LEU A 38 9.99 11.31 9.92
N GLN A 39 10.08 11.39 8.58
CA GLN A 39 10.91 10.52 7.74
C GLN A 39 10.75 9.02 8.06
N LEU A 40 9.51 8.59 8.33
CA LEU A 40 9.23 7.23 8.80
C LEU A 40 9.20 6.23 7.63
N ALA A 41 9.86 5.08 7.79
CA ALA A 41 9.95 4.04 6.76
C ALA A 41 8.73 3.09 6.71
N SER A 42 7.76 3.19 7.63
CA SER A 42 6.65 2.24 7.75
C SER A 42 5.38 2.92 8.26
N TRP A 43 4.29 2.88 7.49
CA TRP A 43 3.00 3.50 7.83
C TRP A 43 1.88 2.46 7.85
N THR A 44 1.05 2.49 8.89
CA THR A 44 -0.06 1.54 9.07
C THR A 44 -1.34 2.33 9.30
N TRP A 45 -2.19 2.44 8.28
CA TRP A 45 -3.40 3.27 8.29
C TRP A 45 -4.64 2.42 8.09
N SER A 46 -4.85 1.50 9.01
CA SER A 46 -5.78 0.42 8.79
C SER A 46 -7.08 0.59 9.56
N PHE A 47 -8.17 0.01 9.07
CA PHE A 47 -9.53 0.23 9.57
C PHE A 47 -9.95 1.72 9.54
N ASN A 48 -9.67 2.40 8.43
CA ASN A 48 -10.18 3.75 8.13
C ASN A 48 -11.11 3.69 6.89
N ARG A 49 -11.58 4.83 6.36
CA ARG A 49 -12.48 4.87 5.18
C ARG A 49 -11.78 5.46 3.95
N LEU A 50 -10.49 5.18 3.78
CA LEU A 50 -9.73 5.71 2.65
C LEU A 50 -10.23 5.06 1.35
N SER A 51 -10.70 5.86 0.41
CA SER A 51 -11.28 5.37 -0.86
C SER A 51 -10.86 6.16 -2.09
N VAL A 52 -10.70 7.48 -1.95
CA VAL A 52 -10.46 8.38 -3.09
C VAL A 52 -9.41 9.42 -2.69
N GLY A 53 -8.36 9.54 -3.51
CA GLY A 53 -7.31 10.54 -3.33
C GLY A 53 -6.18 10.09 -2.40
N MET A 54 -6.18 8.83 -1.95
CA MET A 54 -5.16 8.32 -1.03
C MET A 54 -3.76 8.44 -1.64
N ALA A 55 -3.63 8.14 -2.93
CA ALA A 55 -2.35 8.17 -3.62
C ALA A 55 -1.79 9.59 -3.72
N SER A 56 -2.66 10.59 -3.97
CA SER A 56 -2.28 11.99 -4.01
C SER A 56 -1.89 12.50 -2.63
N ASP A 57 -2.65 12.11 -1.59
CA ASP A 57 -2.34 12.51 -0.23
C ASP A 57 -1.03 11.85 0.23
N ILE A 58 -0.80 10.56 -0.05
CA ILE A 58 0.45 9.85 0.25
C ILE A 58 1.63 10.48 -0.52
N ALA A 59 1.44 10.83 -1.80
CA ALA A 59 2.45 11.51 -2.59
C ALA A 59 2.89 12.83 -1.95
N ALA A 60 1.94 13.61 -1.46
CA ALA A 60 2.20 14.87 -0.77
C ALA A 60 3.00 14.69 0.53
N ALA A 61 3.13 13.47 1.07
CA ALA A 61 3.88 13.18 2.30
C ALA A 61 5.35 12.87 2.05
N GLY A 62 5.81 12.83 0.80
CA GLY A 62 7.19 12.44 0.50
C GLY A 62 7.44 10.96 0.80
N CYS A 63 6.87 10.10 -0.02
CA CYS A 63 6.87 8.64 0.14
C CYS A 63 8.04 7.91 -0.57
N GLU A 64 9.07 8.64 -1.01
CA GLU A 64 10.24 8.07 -1.70
C GLU A 64 10.98 7.02 -0.86
N GLY A 65 11.01 7.19 0.47
CA GLY A 65 11.61 6.27 1.43
C GLY A 65 10.64 5.28 2.08
N LEU A 66 9.36 5.28 1.68
CA LEU A 66 8.35 4.45 2.33
C LEU A 66 8.53 2.98 1.93
N LEU A 67 8.80 2.11 2.91
CA LEU A 67 9.03 0.68 2.68
C LEU A 67 7.79 -0.16 2.94
N LYS A 68 6.93 0.24 3.88
CA LYS A 68 5.77 -0.55 4.29
C LYS A 68 4.53 0.33 4.38
N LEU A 69 3.44 -0.10 3.76
CA LEU A 69 2.15 0.57 3.79
C LEU A 69 1.03 -0.45 4.01
N TYR A 70 0.36 -0.35 5.14
CA TYR A 70 -0.80 -1.20 5.44
C TYR A 70 -2.08 -0.38 5.42
N LEU A 71 -2.98 -0.74 4.50
CA LEU A 71 -4.26 -0.11 4.23
C LEU A 71 -5.41 -1.08 4.47
N HIS A 72 -5.25 -2.09 5.34
CA HIS A 72 -6.30 -3.09 5.54
C HIS A 72 -7.59 -2.47 6.09
N GLY A 73 -8.75 -2.96 5.63
CA GLY A 73 -10.06 -2.47 6.06
C GLY A 73 -10.36 -1.03 5.64
N ASN A 74 -9.80 -0.56 4.52
CA ASN A 74 -10.17 0.67 3.85
C ASN A 74 -11.09 0.39 2.65
N ALA A 75 -11.62 1.43 2.01
CA ALA A 75 -12.56 1.33 0.89
C ALA A 75 -11.86 1.58 -0.47
N VAL A 76 -10.68 0.97 -0.67
CA VAL A 76 -9.96 1.06 -1.94
C VAL A 76 -10.66 0.18 -2.97
N GLU A 77 -11.27 0.81 -3.98
CA GLU A 77 -12.08 0.14 -5.00
C GLU A 77 -11.37 0.03 -6.36
N SER A 78 -10.44 0.95 -6.66
CA SER A 78 -9.84 1.09 -8.00
C SER A 78 -8.38 0.66 -8.05
N LEU A 79 -8.06 -0.24 -8.99
CA LEU A 79 -6.67 -0.58 -9.34
C LEU A 79 -5.89 0.64 -9.85
N GLY A 80 -6.56 1.62 -10.46
CA GLY A 80 -5.91 2.85 -10.95
C GLY A 80 -5.35 3.72 -9.83
N GLU A 81 -6.00 3.74 -8.67
CA GLU A 81 -5.48 4.45 -7.50
C GLU A 81 -4.25 3.75 -6.92
N VAL A 82 -4.25 2.41 -6.96
CA VAL A 82 -3.09 1.61 -6.55
C VAL A 82 -1.92 1.77 -7.53
N VAL A 83 -2.19 2.04 -8.82
CA VAL A 83 -1.15 2.42 -9.78
C VAL A 83 -0.51 3.75 -9.43
N ALA A 84 -1.32 4.78 -9.13
CA ALA A 84 -0.80 6.08 -8.72
C ALA A 84 0.06 5.98 -7.45
N LEU A 85 -0.27 5.07 -6.53
CA LEU A 85 0.54 4.76 -5.36
C LEU A 85 1.93 4.19 -5.72
N ALA A 86 2.02 3.35 -6.75
CA ALA A 86 3.30 2.79 -7.18
C ALA A 86 4.22 3.83 -7.79
N GLU A 87 3.66 4.81 -8.50
CA GLU A 87 4.42 5.93 -9.07
C GLU A 87 4.99 6.85 -7.99
N THR A 88 4.29 6.98 -6.86
CA THR A 88 4.67 7.89 -5.78
C THR A 88 5.52 7.21 -4.71
N CYS A 89 5.36 5.90 -4.51
CA CYS A 89 6.08 5.10 -3.51
C CYS A 89 7.02 4.05 -4.17
N PRO A 90 8.10 4.47 -4.87
CA PRO A 90 8.94 3.55 -5.64
C PRO A 90 9.68 2.51 -4.77
N SER A 91 9.95 2.84 -3.50
CA SER A 91 10.69 1.98 -2.57
C SER A 91 9.80 0.98 -1.81
N LEU A 92 8.50 0.91 -2.12
CA LEU A 92 7.56 0.11 -1.34
C LEU A 92 7.87 -1.39 -1.45
N ARG A 93 8.07 -2.03 -0.29
CA ARG A 93 8.37 -3.47 -0.15
C ARG A 93 7.25 -4.27 0.48
N ALA A 94 6.37 -3.65 1.25
CA ALA A 94 5.21 -4.32 1.84
C ALA A 94 3.95 -3.50 1.63
N LEU A 95 2.92 -4.13 1.06
CA LEU A 95 1.59 -3.55 0.85
C LEU A 95 0.53 -4.52 1.39
N SER A 96 -0.47 -3.99 2.09
CA SER A 96 -1.66 -4.76 2.46
C SER A 96 -2.90 -3.96 2.13
N LEU A 97 -3.77 -4.53 1.30
CA LEU A 97 -5.11 -4.04 0.97
C LEU A 97 -6.17 -5.07 1.41
N HIS A 98 -5.84 -5.90 2.40
CA HIS A 98 -6.75 -6.91 2.93
C HIS A 98 -8.05 -6.27 3.43
N GLY A 99 -9.20 -6.75 2.96
CA GLY A 99 -10.49 -6.20 3.32
C GLY A 99 -10.87 -4.91 2.55
N CYS A 100 -10.12 -4.56 1.50
CA CYS A 100 -10.53 -3.56 0.53
C CYS A 100 -11.28 -4.22 -0.65
N PRO A 101 -12.31 -3.57 -1.24
CA PRO A 101 -13.07 -4.10 -2.37
C PRO A 101 -12.23 -4.46 -3.61
N VAL A 102 -11.12 -3.74 -3.86
CA VAL A 102 -10.21 -3.99 -4.98
C VAL A 102 -9.66 -5.44 -5.03
N ARG A 103 -9.66 -6.14 -3.90
CA ARG A 103 -9.23 -7.54 -3.80
C ARG A 103 -10.11 -8.50 -4.60
N GLU A 104 -11.37 -8.14 -4.84
CA GLU A 104 -12.30 -8.96 -5.62
C GLU A 104 -11.97 -8.96 -7.13
N HIS A 105 -11.07 -8.07 -7.57
CA HIS A 105 -10.68 -8.02 -8.96
C HIS A 105 -9.91 -9.29 -9.38
N PRO A 106 -10.30 -9.99 -10.47
CA PRO A 106 -9.66 -11.26 -10.88
C PRO A 106 -8.16 -11.15 -11.15
N ALA A 107 -7.72 -9.99 -11.63
CA ALA A 107 -6.32 -9.70 -11.88
C ALA A 107 -5.59 -9.03 -10.70
N TYR A 108 -6.20 -8.90 -9.52
CA TYR A 108 -5.68 -8.12 -8.40
C TYR A 108 -4.20 -8.40 -8.10
N ARG A 109 -3.86 -9.64 -7.75
CA ARG A 109 -2.50 -10.03 -7.37
C ARG A 109 -1.50 -9.92 -8.53
N PRO A 110 -1.71 -10.53 -9.72
CA PRO A 110 -0.74 -10.44 -10.82
C PRO A 110 -0.56 -9.00 -11.31
N PHE A 111 -1.62 -8.20 -11.30
CA PHE A 111 -1.54 -6.78 -11.65
C PHE A 111 -0.67 -6.02 -10.64
N LEU A 112 -0.92 -6.14 -9.34
CA LEU A 112 -0.13 -5.43 -8.33
C LEU A 112 1.33 -5.90 -8.30
N VAL A 113 1.59 -7.20 -8.44
CA VAL A 113 2.98 -7.70 -8.53
C VAL A 113 3.70 -7.14 -9.76
N ALA A 114 3.01 -6.97 -10.89
CA ALA A 114 3.57 -6.34 -12.09
C ALA A 114 3.74 -4.81 -11.95
N THR A 115 2.92 -4.17 -11.11
CA THR A 115 2.91 -2.72 -10.87
C THR A 115 3.99 -2.29 -9.87
N PHE A 116 4.26 -3.09 -8.82
CA PHE A 116 5.24 -2.78 -7.77
C PHE A 116 6.48 -3.70 -7.89
N PRO A 117 7.56 -3.23 -8.54
CA PRO A 117 8.73 -4.06 -8.79
C PRO A 117 9.52 -4.43 -7.53
N ASN A 118 9.49 -3.58 -6.51
CA ASN A 118 10.23 -3.77 -5.26
C ASN A 118 9.42 -4.50 -4.17
N LEU A 119 8.18 -4.90 -4.47
CA LEU A 119 7.28 -5.52 -3.51
C LEU A 119 7.75 -6.91 -3.10
N VAL A 120 8.00 -7.09 -1.80
CA VAL A 120 8.40 -8.36 -1.17
C VAL A 120 7.22 -9.09 -0.56
N THR A 121 6.25 -8.34 -0.04
CA THR A 121 5.03 -8.91 0.57
C THR A 121 3.80 -8.14 0.11
N LEU A 122 2.76 -8.89 -0.25
CA LEU A 122 1.43 -8.39 -0.58
C LEU A 122 0.40 -9.13 0.26
N ASP A 123 -0.43 -8.39 1.01
CA ASP A 123 -1.43 -8.93 1.94
C ASP A 123 -0.82 -9.96 2.90
N PHE A 124 0.33 -9.60 3.49
CA PHE A 124 1.10 -10.45 4.41
C PHE A 124 1.59 -11.77 3.80
N THR A 125 1.45 -11.95 2.50
CA THR A 125 1.93 -13.12 1.75
C THR A 125 3.18 -12.71 0.98
N PRO A 126 4.27 -13.51 1.02
CA PRO A 126 5.46 -13.21 0.24
C PRO A 126 5.15 -13.20 -1.27
N VAL A 127 5.85 -12.35 -2.01
CA VAL A 127 5.86 -12.35 -3.47
C VAL A 127 7.05 -13.16 -3.91
N THR A 128 6.80 -14.30 -4.55
CA THR A 128 7.84 -15.20 -5.02
C THR A 128 8.43 -14.74 -6.38
N PRO A 129 9.66 -15.16 -6.72
CA PRO A 129 10.22 -14.91 -8.04
C PRO A 129 9.35 -15.45 -9.18
N ALA A 130 8.80 -16.67 -9.02
CA ALA A 130 7.92 -17.29 -10.01
C ALA A 130 6.64 -16.48 -10.25
N GLU A 131 6.02 -15.93 -9.19
CA GLU A 131 4.88 -15.02 -9.32
C GLU A 131 5.26 -13.75 -10.07
N ARG A 132 6.47 -13.24 -9.88
CA ARG A 132 6.96 -12.04 -10.58
C ARG A 132 7.15 -12.30 -12.07
N ASP A 133 7.74 -13.42 -12.44
CA ASP A 133 7.90 -13.82 -13.84
C ASP A 133 6.55 -14.05 -14.53
N ALA A 134 5.62 -14.68 -13.81
CA ALA A 134 4.24 -14.86 -14.27
C ALA A 134 3.53 -13.51 -14.45
N ALA A 135 3.70 -12.56 -13.53
CA ALA A 135 3.10 -11.23 -13.61
C ALA A 135 3.65 -10.41 -14.79
N VAL A 136 4.95 -10.48 -15.05
CA VAL A 136 5.58 -9.86 -16.24
C VAL A 136 5.03 -10.45 -17.52
N SER A 137 4.88 -11.78 -17.57
CA SER A 137 4.31 -12.49 -18.73
C SER A 137 2.84 -12.13 -18.93
N TRP A 138 2.06 -12.10 -17.85
CA TRP A 138 0.67 -11.68 -17.84
C TRP A 138 0.51 -10.26 -18.40
N ARG A 139 1.34 -9.30 -17.94
CA ARG A 139 1.34 -7.90 -18.42
C ARG A 139 1.56 -7.79 -19.91
N LYS A 140 2.50 -8.58 -20.47
CA LYS A 140 2.77 -8.60 -21.92
C LYS A 140 1.56 -9.12 -22.71
N MET A 141 0.85 -10.11 -22.18
CA MET A 141 -0.26 -10.76 -22.86
C MET A 141 -1.57 -9.94 -22.81
N THR A 142 -1.78 -9.16 -21.75
CA THR A 142 -3.04 -8.42 -21.52
C THR A 142 -3.06 -6.99 -22.07
N LYS A 143 -1.93 -6.46 -22.59
CA LYS A 143 -1.77 -5.06 -23.07
C LYS A 143 -2.22 -3.99 -22.06
N VAL A 144 -2.31 -4.34 -20.78
CA VAL A 144 -2.71 -3.40 -19.73
C VAL A 144 -1.63 -2.33 -19.60
N LYS A 145 -2.04 -1.05 -19.57
CA LYS A 145 -1.14 0.07 -19.27
C LYS A 145 -0.78 0.00 -17.79
N VAL A 146 0.42 -0.52 -17.52
CA VAL A 146 1.04 -0.51 -16.19
C VAL A 146 2.25 0.43 -16.27
N PRO A 147 2.60 1.20 -15.23
CA PRO A 147 3.75 2.09 -15.25
C PRO A 147 5.03 1.35 -15.68
N PRO A 148 6.00 2.03 -16.33
CA PRO A 148 7.28 1.42 -16.64
C PRO A 148 7.90 0.89 -15.34
N VAL A 149 8.30 -0.39 -15.34
CA VAL A 149 9.05 -0.98 -14.22
C VAL A 149 10.32 -0.16 -14.05
N ALA A 150 10.43 0.58 -12.95
CA ALA A 150 11.68 1.23 -12.58
C ALA A 150 12.75 0.12 -12.43
N PRO A 151 13.94 0.29 -13.03
CA PRO A 151 15.01 -0.68 -12.87
C PRO A 151 15.34 -0.83 -11.37
N PRO A 152 15.65 -2.05 -10.89
CA PRO A 152 16.05 -2.23 -9.50
C PRO A 152 17.27 -1.35 -9.21
N PRO A 153 17.35 -0.70 -8.04
CA PRO A 153 18.52 0.09 -7.68
C PRO A 153 19.75 -0.82 -7.62
N SER A 154 20.82 -0.38 -8.29
CA SER A 154 22.16 -1.01 -8.31
C SER A 154 22.81 -1.08 -6.94
#